data_AF-A0A6G1JW19-F1
#
_entry.id   AF-A0A6G1JW19-F1
#
_cell.length_a   1.000
_cell.length_b   1.000
_cell.length_c   1.000
_cell.angle_alpha   90.00
_cell.angle_beta   90.00
_cell.angle_gamma   90.00
#
_symmetry.space_group_name_H-M   'P 1'
#
loop_
_entity.id
_entity.type
_entity.pdbx_description
1 polymer ?
#
loop_
_entity_poly.entity_id
_entity_poly.type
_entity_poly.pdbx_seq_one_letter_code
_entity_poly.pdbx_strand_id
1 'polypeptide(L)'
;MKFGKHIQKRQLEIPEYAASFVDYKALKKLIKKLSATPVIPAQGESSHGPESLDPQTSLQANKATFFFRVERELEKVNTFYLQKEAELRLRLKTLLDKKKVMQQHPQSVSKVSSRYIALEEGLKQFSMDLNKLEQFVEVNATAFSKILKKVWRVIFPCLPAY
;
A
#
# COMPACT_ATOMS: atom_id res chain seq x y z
N MET A 1 8.94 -12.66 -11.55
CA MET A 1 9.83 -11.99 -10.56
C MET A 1 9.35 -12.20 -9.12
N LYS A 2 10.26 -12.27 -8.13
CA LYS A 2 9.89 -12.38 -6.70
C LYS A 2 9.41 -11.01 -6.18
N PHE A 3 8.10 -10.83 -6.03
CA PHE A 3 7.48 -9.55 -5.62
C PHE A 3 8.08 -8.93 -4.35
N GLY A 4 8.48 -9.75 -3.37
CA GLY A 4 9.12 -9.24 -2.16
C GLY A 4 10.43 -8.47 -2.41
N LYS A 5 11.21 -8.84 -3.43
CA LYS A 5 12.40 -8.08 -3.85
C LYS A 5 12.01 -6.81 -4.61
N HIS A 6 10.93 -6.87 -5.37
CA HIS A 6 10.44 -5.73 -6.15
C HIS A 6 9.99 -4.58 -5.24
N ILE A 7 9.15 -4.84 -4.24
CA ILE A 7 8.71 -3.81 -3.29
C ILE A 7 9.88 -3.20 -2.50
N GLN A 8 10.86 -4.02 -2.09
CA GLN A 8 12.07 -3.53 -1.43
C GLN A 8 12.90 -2.61 -2.33
N LYS A 9 13.04 -2.97 -3.61
CA LYS A 9 13.73 -2.10 -4.58
C LYS A 9 13.02 -0.75 -4.72
N ARG A 10 11.69 -0.74 -4.80
CA ARG A 10 10.90 0.49 -4.89
C ARG A 10 11.02 1.37 -3.64
N GLN A 11 11.07 0.76 -2.46
CA GLN A 11 11.34 1.49 -1.20
C GLN A 11 12.71 2.17 -1.18
N LEU A 12 13.72 1.61 -1.85
CA LEU A 12 15.05 2.22 -1.98
C LEU A 12 15.10 3.31 -3.04
N GLU A 13 14.32 3.17 -4.12
CA GLU A 13 14.24 4.16 -5.19
C GLU A 13 13.51 5.45 -4.75
N ILE A 14 12.60 5.35 -3.77
CA ILE A 14 11.84 6.49 -3.22
C ILE A 14 11.89 6.43 -1.68
N PRO A 15 13.03 6.80 -1.06
CA PRO A 15 13.23 6.70 0.39
C PRO A 15 12.17 7.46 1.19
N GLU A 16 11.70 8.60 0.67
CA GLU A 16 10.67 9.43 1.30
C GLU A 16 9.31 8.72 1.42
N TYR A 17 9.05 7.68 0.61
CA TYR A 17 7.80 6.91 0.63
C TYR A 17 7.97 5.57 1.36
N ALA A 18 9.21 5.16 1.68
CA ALA A 18 9.56 3.83 2.14
C ALA A 18 8.74 3.36 3.36
N ALA A 19 8.55 4.23 4.35
CA ALA A 19 7.81 3.95 5.58
C ALA A 19 6.30 3.76 5.35
N SER A 20 5.77 4.37 4.29
CA SER A 20 4.33 4.35 3.96
C SER A 20 3.94 3.14 3.13
N PHE A 21 4.89 2.44 2.50
CA PHE A 21 4.60 1.17 1.82
C PHE A 21 4.11 0.12 2.82
N VAL A 22 3.23 -0.76 2.35
CA VAL A 22 2.78 -1.93 3.11
C VAL A 22 3.95 -2.81 3.55
N ASP A 23 3.95 -3.25 4.81
CA ASP A 23 4.92 -4.21 5.33
C ASP A 23 4.58 -5.64 4.85
N TYR A 24 4.83 -5.87 3.57
CA TYR A 24 4.60 -7.14 2.90
C TYR A 24 5.37 -8.30 3.55
N LYS A 25 6.52 -8.01 4.18
CA LYS A 25 7.35 -9.03 4.85
C LYS A 25 6.70 -9.45 6.17
N ALA A 26 6.26 -8.51 7.00
CA ALA A 26 5.56 -8.80 8.24
C ALA A 26 4.23 -9.52 7.99
N LEU A 27 3.42 -9.06 7.03
CA LEU A 27 2.16 -9.73 6.68
C LEU A 27 2.40 -11.18 6.22
N LYS A 28 3.42 -11.42 5.39
CA LYS A 28 3.80 -12.79 5.02
C LYS A 28 4.24 -13.65 6.21
N LYS A 29 4.98 -13.08 7.17
CA LYS A 29 5.37 -13.79 8.39
C LYS A 29 4.15 -14.12 9.24
N LEU A 30 3.20 -13.21 9.34
CA LEU A 30 1.95 -13.42 10.07
C LEU A 30 1.16 -14.58 9.47
N ILE A 31 0.95 -14.61 8.14
CA ILE A 31 0.28 -15.74 7.47
C ILE A 31 0.97 -17.07 7.79
N LYS A 32 2.31 -17.12 7.79
CA LYS A 32 3.06 -18.35 8.12
C LYS A 32 2.82 -18.83 9.55
N LYS A 33 2.80 -17.90 10.52
CA LYS A 33 2.51 -18.24 11.92
C LYS A 33 1.10 -18.81 12.06
N LEU A 34 0.13 -18.19 11.39
CA LEU A 34 -1.25 -18.63 11.41
C LEU A 34 -1.45 -19.97 10.71
N SER A 35 -0.72 -20.26 9.63
CA SER A 35 -0.76 -21.57 8.97
C SER A 35 -0.09 -22.70 9.75
N ALA A 36 0.82 -22.37 10.67
CA ALA A 36 1.54 -23.35 11.48
C ALA A 36 0.82 -23.69 12.78
N THR A 37 -0.29 -23.01 13.09
CA THR A 37 -1.16 -23.37 14.22
C THR A 37 -2.03 -24.53 13.75
N PRO A 38 -1.83 -25.76 14.26
CA PRO A 38 -2.50 -26.94 13.73
C PRO A 38 -4.01 -26.82 13.96
N VAL A 39 -4.78 -26.88 12.88
CA VAL A 39 -6.20 -27.20 12.92
C VAL A 39 -6.25 -28.71 13.18
N ILE A 40 -6.12 -29.10 14.45
CA ILE A 40 -6.18 -30.52 14.83
C ILE A 40 -7.62 -30.99 14.57
N PRO A 41 -7.84 -32.04 13.75
CA PRO A 41 -9.17 -32.62 13.60
C PRO A 41 -9.56 -33.28 14.92
N ALA A 42 -10.76 -33.01 15.41
CA ALA A 42 -11.30 -33.62 16.62
C ALA A 42 -11.37 -35.14 16.45
N GLN A 43 -10.46 -35.87 17.12
CA GLN A 43 -10.62 -37.29 17.39
C GLN A 43 -10.71 -37.48 18.91
N GLY A 44 -11.91 -37.89 19.34
CA GLY A 44 -12.15 -38.87 20.40
C GLY A 44 -11.51 -38.68 21.78
N GLU A 45 -12.38 -38.35 22.74
CA GLU A 45 -12.44 -38.89 24.12
C GLU A 45 -11.44 -38.42 25.20
N SER A 46 -12.01 -37.56 26.06
CA SER A 46 -12.00 -37.64 27.54
C SER A 46 -10.84 -37.05 28.37
N SER A 47 -11.27 -36.18 29.31
CA SER A 47 -10.79 -36.02 30.71
C SER A 47 -9.82 -34.85 31.06
N HIS A 48 -10.42 -33.86 31.74
CA HIS A 48 -9.91 -32.97 32.83
C HIS A 48 -8.80 -31.91 32.58
N GLY A 49 -9.18 -30.62 32.63
CA GLY A 49 -8.28 -29.46 32.88
C GLY A 49 -8.80 -28.13 32.29
N PRO A 50 -8.61 -26.95 32.94
CA PRO A 50 -9.42 -25.74 32.69
C PRO A 50 -9.02 -24.98 31.41
N GLU A 51 -10.03 -24.51 30.67
CA GLU A 51 -9.94 -23.58 29.53
C GLU A 51 -8.99 -23.97 28.37
N SER A 52 -9.21 -25.14 27.75
CA SER A 52 -8.77 -25.31 26.36
C SER A 52 -9.71 -24.48 25.45
N LEU A 53 -9.29 -23.27 25.07
CA LEU A 53 -9.96 -22.48 24.03
C LEU A 53 -10.22 -23.37 22.81
N ASP A 54 -11.50 -23.56 22.47
CA ASP A 54 -11.93 -24.33 21.31
C ASP A 54 -11.07 -23.96 20.09
N PRO A 55 -10.46 -24.95 19.39
CA PRO A 55 -9.66 -24.71 18.18
C PRO A 55 -10.33 -23.77 17.17
N GLN A 56 -11.67 -23.75 17.09
CA GLN A 56 -12.43 -22.80 16.28
C GLN A 56 -12.29 -21.35 16.77
N THR A 57 -12.39 -21.13 18.08
CA THR A 57 -12.22 -19.80 18.70
C THR A 57 -10.80 -19.28 18.51
N SER A 58 -9.80 -20.15 18.66
CA SER A 58 -8.39 -19.82 18.39
C SER A 58 -8.14 -19.46 16.92
N LEU A 59 -8.74 -20.20 15.99
CA LEU A 59 -8.67 -19.91 14.55
C LEU A 59 -9.37 -18.57 14.21
N GLN A 60 -10.50 -18.27 14.84
CA GLN A 60 -11.22 -17.01 14.65
C GLN A 60 -10.45 -15.80 15.18
N ALA A 61 -9.84 -15.90 16.38
CA ALA A 61 -8.98 -14.87 16.94
C ALA A 61 -7.74 -14.61 16.06
N ASN A 62 -7.17 -15.67 15.50
CA ASN A 62 -6.07 -15.61 14.55
C ASN A 62 -6.45 -14.89 13.23
N LYS A 63 -7.65 -15.18 12.70
CA LYS A 63 -8.22 -14.45 11.55
C LYS A 63 -8.37 -12.97 11.86
N ALA A 64 -8.99 -12.64 13.01
CA ALA A 64 -9.21 -11.26 13.43
C ALA A 64 -7.88 -10.49 13.55
N THR A 65 -6.87 -11.10 14.17
CA THR A 65 -5.53 -10.50 14.30
C THR A 65 -4.89 -10.20 12.94
N PHE A 66 -5.04 -11.10 11.97
CA PHE A 66 -4.54 -10.88 10.62
C PHE A 66 -5.26 -9.74 9.90
N PHE A 67 -6.59 -9.75 9.90
CA PHE A 67 -7.38 -8.73 9.21
C PHE A 67 -7.16 -7.36 9.84
N PHE A 68 -7.10 -7.28 11.17
CA PHE A 68 -6.72 -6.06 11.88
C PHE A 68 -5.36 -5.53 11.39
N ARG A 69 -4.35 -6.40 11.25
CA ARG A 69 -3.04 -5.97 10.75
C ARG A 69 -3.10 -5.50 9.30
N VAL A 70 -3.86 -6.18 8.43
CA VAL A 70 -4.05 -5.76 7.03
C VAL A 70 -4.76 -4.41 6.95
N GLU A 71 -5.81 -4.20 7.74
CA GLU A 71 -6.55 -2.94 7.82
C GLU A 71 -5.64 -1.79 8.28
N ARG A 72 -4.82 -2.00 9.32
CA ARG A 72 -3.84 -1.00 9.76
C ARG A 72 -2.82 -0.64 8.66
N GLU A 73 -2.36 -1.62 7.89
CA GLU A 73 -1.47 -1.34 6.76
C GLU A 73 -2.19 -0.62 5.61
N LEU A 74 -3.46 -0.96 5.36
CA LEU A 74 -4.29 -0.30 4.36
C LEU A 74 -4.56 1.16 4.73
N GLU A 75 -4.94 1.42 5.98
CA GLU A 75 -5.18 2.77 6.50
C GLU A 75 -3.92 3.63 6.40
N LYS A 76 -2.75 3.07 6.73
CA LYS A 76 -1.46 3.74 6.56
C LYS A 76 -1.21 4.16 5.11
N VAL A 77 -1.37 3.21 4.17
CA VAL A 77 -1.18 3.48 2.73
C VAL A 77 -2.19 4.52 2.22
N ASN A 78 -3.44 4.41 2.65
CA ASN A 78 -4.52 5.32 2.24
C ASN A 78 -4.30 6.73 2.79
N THR A 79 -3.93 6.87 4.06
CA THR A 79 -3.62 8.16 4.69
C THR A 79 -2.50 8.87 3.92
N PHE A 80 -1.44 8.13 3.61
CA PHE A 80 -0.33 8.68 2.84
C PHE A 80 -0.74 9.07 1.41
N TYR A 81 -1.52 8.23 0.73
CA TYR A 81 -2.03 8.53 -0.61
C TYR A 81 -2.88 9.81 -0.63
N LEU A 82 -3.85 9.94 0.29
CA LEU A 82 -4.72 11.12 0.36
C LEU A 82 -3.92 12.39 0.64
N GLN A 83 -2.93 12.32 1.52
CA GLN A 83 -2.03 13.43 1.79
C GLN A 83 -1.27 13.85 0.52
N LYS A 84 -0.62 12.90 -0.17
CA LYS A 84 0.16 13.19 -1.38
C LYS A 84 -0.71 13.67 -2.54
N GLU A 85 -1.91 13.12 -2.67
CA GLU A 85 -2.88 13.58 -3.66
C GLU A 85 -3.27 15.04 -3.42
N ALA A 86 -3.54 15.43 -2.16
CA ALA A 86 -3.84 16.82 -1.81
C ALA A 86 -2.66 17.77 -2.11
N GLU A 87 -1.44 17.37 -1.76
CA GLU A 87 -0.21 18.12 -2.08
C GLU A 87 -0.04 18.33 -3.59
N LEU A 88 -0.20 17.27 -4.38
CA LEU A 88 -0.08 17.33 -5.84
C LEU A 88 -1.18 18.18 -6.48
N ARG A 89 -2.44 18.05 -6.02
CA ARG A 89 -3.55 18.88 -6.52
C ARG A 89 -3.29 20.37 -6.27
N LEU A 90 -2.82 20.74 -5.09
CA LEU A 90 -2.48 22.12 -4.76
C LEU A 90 -1.32 22.63 -5.62
N ARG A 91 -0.28 21.82 -5.81
CA ARG A 91 0.87 22.15 -6.67
C ARG A 91 0.44 22.38 -8.11
N LEU A 92 -0.38 21.50 -8.67
CA LEU A 92 -0.89 21.63 -10.03
C LEU A 92 -1.72 22.91 -10.19
N LYS A 93 -2.64 23.19 -9.26
CA LYS A 93 -3.45 24.43 -9.27
C LYS A 93 -2.55 25.66 -9.33
N THR A 94 -1.54 25.72 -8.48
CA THR A 94 -0.57 26.83 -8.42
C THR A 94 0.18 27.00 -9.74
N LEU A 95 0.63 25.91 -10.37
CA LEU A 95 1.33 25.95 -11.66
C LEU A 95 0.41 26.42 -12.79
N LEU A 96 -0.85 25.97 -12.79
CA LEU A 96 -1.84 26.39 -13.78
C LEU A 96 -2.20 27.87 -13.63
N ASP A 97 -2.32 28.38 -12.41
CA ASP A 97 -2.60 29.80 -12.18
C ASP A 97 -1.41 30.68 -12.62
N LYS A 98 -0.16 30.26 -12.34
CA LYS A 98 1.04 30.91 -12.89
C LYS A 98 1.03 30.92 -14.42
N LYS A 99 0.68 29.79 -15.06
CA LYS A 99 0.56 29.70 -16.52
C LYS A 99 -0.47 30.69 -17.07
N LYS A 100 -1.65 30.79 -16.46
CA LYS A 100 -2.71 31.72 -16.88
C LYS A 100 -2.26 33.17 -16.81
N VAL A 101 -1.64 33.58 -15.71
CA VAL A 101 -1.12 34.95 -15.54
C VAL A 101 -0.10 35.28 -16.63
N MET A 102 0.77 34.33 -16.97
CA MET A 102 1.76 34.50 -18.04
C MET A 102 1.12 34.59 -19.42
N GLN A 103 0.04 33.85 -19.67
CA GLN A 103 -0.71 33.92 -20.93
C GLN A 103 -1.47 35.24 -21.10
N GLN A 104 -1.87 35.90 -20.00
CA GLN A 104 -2.53 37.20 -20.03
C GLN A 104 -1.57 38.36 -20.36
N HIS A 105 -0.27 38.18 -20.15
CA HIS A 105 0.75 39.19 -20.45
C HIS A 105 1.84 38.69 -21.42
N PRO A 106 1.46 38.29 -22.65
CA PRO A 106 2.37 37.61 -23.59
C PRO A 106 3.56 38.46 -24.03
N GLN A 107 3.42 39.79 -24.05
CA GLN A 107 4.49 40.75 -24.36
C GLN A 107 5.65 40.74 -23.34
N SER A 108 5.42 40.19 -22.13
CA SER A 108 6.41 40.10 -21.04
C SER A 108 7.12 38.74 -20.98
N VAL A 109 6.72 37.75 -21.80
CA VAL A 109 7.06 36.34 -21.58
C VAL A 109 7.74 35.75 -22.81
N SER A 110 9.07 35.87 -22.85
CA SER A 110 9.91 35.08 -23.76
C SER A 110 10.08 33.64 -23.25
N LYS A 111 10.26 32.67 -24.16
CA LYS A 111 10.64 31.29 -23.82
C LYS A 111 11.98 31.18 -23.07
N VAL A 112 12.80 32.23 -23.13
CA VAL A 112 14.08 32.32 -22.42
C VAL A 112 13.94 33.06 -21.08
N SER A 113 12.74 33.56 -20.75
CA SER A 113 12.52 34.28 -19.49
C SER A 113 12.62 33.32 -18.31
N SER A 114 13.22 33.79 -17.22
CA SER A 114 13.34 33.05 -15.96
C SER A 114 11.98 32.55 -15.43
N ARG A 115 10.91 33.33 -15.64
CA ARG A 115 9.53 32.94 -15.28
C ARG A 115 9.04 31.74 -16.07
N TYR A 116 9.33 31.67 -17.37
CA TYR A 116 8.95 30.55 -18.22
C TYR A 116 9.73 29.29 -17.85
N ILE A 117 11.05 29.41 -17.70
CA ILE A 117 11.92 28.30 -17.30
C ILE A 117 11.48 27.73 -15.95
N ALA A 118 11.21 28.58 -14.95
CA ALA A 118 10.75 28.13 -13.63
C ALA A 118 9.38 27.42 -13.68
N LEU A 119 8.47 27.85 -14.55
CA LEU A 119 7.18 27.19 -14.75
C LEU A 119 7.36 25.81 -15.41
N GLU A 120 8.21 25.72 -16.44
CA GLU A 120 8.52 24.46 -17.13
C GLU A 120 9.19 23.45 -16.18
N GLU A 121 10.20 23.88 -15.43
CA GLU A 121 10.85 23.11 -14.36
C GLU A 121 9.82 22.62 -13.34
N GLY A 122 8.92 23.52 -12.91
CA GLY A 122 7.86 23.21 -11.95
C GLY A 122 6.91 22.12 -12.44
N LEU A 123 6.55 22.13 -13.74
CA LEU A 123 5.72 21.11 -14.38
C LEU A 123 6.47 19.79 -14.56
N LYS A 124 7.75 19.82 -14.94
CA LYS A 124 8.60 18.62 -15.02
C LYS A 124 8.68 17.93 -13.67
N GLN A 125 8.98 18.69 -12.62
CA GLN A 125 9.04 18.14 -11.26
C GLN A 125 7.66 17.61 -10.79
N PHE A 126 6.57 18.31 -11.10
CA PHE A 126 5.21 17.80 -10.82
C PHE A 126 4.97 16.45 -11.50
N SER A 127 5.37 16.29 -12.76
CA SER A 127 5.24 15.02 -13.48
C SER A 127 6.07 13.90 -12.85
N MET A 128 7.28 14.22 -12.36
CA MET A 128 8.10 13.25 -11.63
C MET A 128 7.45 12.82 -10.32
N ASP A 129 6.90 13.76 -9.55
CA ASP A 129 6.22 13.47 -8.29
C ASP A 129 4.93 12.67 -8.49
N LEU A 130 4.19 12.95 -9.57
CA LEU A 130 3.00 12.19 -9.96
C LEU A 130 3.37 10.72 -10.28
N ASN A 131 4.42 10.49 -11.07
CA ASN A 131 4.91 9.15 -11.39
C ASN A 131 5.37 8.39 -10.14
N LYS A 132 5.99 9.07 -9.16
CA LYS A 132 6.31 8.45 -7.86
C LYS A 132 5.05 7.99 -7.12
N LEU A 133 3.99 8.81 -7.10
CA LEU A 133 2.73 8.45 -6.44
C LEU A 133 2.01 7.31 -7.17
N GLU A 134 2.02 7.32 -8.50
CA GLU A 134 1.47 6.23 -9.33
C GLU A 134 2.15 4.90 -9.01
N GLN A 135 3.49 4.85 -9.06
CA GLN A 135 4.25 3.64 -8.71
C GLN A 135 3.98 3.18 -7.27
N PHE A 136 3.80 4.11 -6.33
CA PHE A 136 3.42 3.79 -4.96
C PHE A 136 2.06 3.07 -4.93
N VAL A 137 1.04 3.60 -5.61
CA VAL A 137 -0.30 3.00 -5.65
C VAL A 137 -0.25 1.61 -6.29
N GLU A 138 0.39 1.46 -7.45
CA GLU A 138 0.49 0.18 -8.16
C GLU A 138 1.13 -0.93 -7.31
N VAL A 139 2.24 -0.60 -6.65
CA VAL A 139 2.99 -1.56 -5.83
C VAL A 139 2.19 -1.96 -4.60
N ASN A 140 1.55 -1.01 -3.92
CA ASN A 140 0.72 -1.31 -2.75
C ASN A 140 -0.53 -2.11 -3.14
N ALA A 141 -1.23 -1.76 -4.21
CA ALA A 141 -2.36 -2.53 -4.73
C ALA A 141 -1.96 -3.98 -5.05
N THR A 142 -0.81 -4.16 -5.71
CA THR A 142 -0.25 -5.49 -6.01
C THR A 142 0.09 -6.26 -4.73
N ALA A 143 0.65 -5.59 -3.72
CA ALA A 143 0.99 -6.20 -2.44
C ALA A 143 -0.25 -6.70 -1.70
N PHE A 144 -1.29 -5.86 -1.55
CA PHE A 144 -2.55 -6.25 -0.91
C PHE A 144 -3.21 -7.40 -1.67
N SER A 145 -3.33 -7.32 -2.99
CA SER A 145 -3.87 -8.41 -3.82
C SER A 145 -3.13 -9.73 -3.58
N LYS A 146 -1.80 -9.70 -3.50
CA LYS A 146 -0.98 -10.89 -3.23
C LYS A 146 -1.16 -11.42 -1.80
N ILE A 147 -1.23 -10.55 -0.80
CA ILE A 147 -1.47 -10.93 0.60
C ILE A 147 -2.85 -11.56 0.77
N LEU A 148 -3.90 -10.94 0.22
CA LEU A 148 -5.27 -11.43 0.29
C LEU A 148 -5.42 -12.78 -0.44
N LYS A 149 -4.85 -12.93 -1.63
CA LYS A 149 -4.81 -14.23 -2.33
C LYS A 149 -4.04 -15.30 -1.53
N LYS A 150 -2.98 -14.91 -0.82
CA LYS A 150 -2.17 -15.85 -0.04
C LYS A 150 -2.92 -16.32 1.21
N VAL A 151 -3.58 -15.41 1.93
CA VAL A 151 -4.38 -15.79 3.12
C VAL A 151 -5.59 -16.62 2.74
N TRP A 152 -6.28 -16.30 1.63
CA TRP A 152 -7.42 -17.07 1.14
C TRP A 152 -7.05 -18.54 0.94
N ARG A 153 -5.94 -18.83 0.25
CA ARG A 153 -5.46 -20.21 0.03
C ARG A 153 -5.06 -20.95 1.30
N VAL A 154 -4.63 -20.22 2.32
CA VAL A 154 -4.16 -20.82 3.58
C VAL A 154 -5.33 -21.10 4.53
N ILE A 155 -6.30 -20.19 4.57
CA ILE A 155 -7.41 -20.25 5.51
C ILE A 155 -8.63 -21.00 4.93
N PHE A 156 -8.78 -21.01 3.61
CA PHE A 156 -9.88 -21.68 2.91
C PHE A 156 -9.33 -22.65 1.85
N PRO A 157 -8.71 -23.78 2.25
CA PRO A 157 -8.15 -24.74 1.30
C PRO A 157 -9.22 -25.48 0.46
N CYS A 158 -10.51 -25.42 0.82
CA CYS A 158 -11.58 -26.24 0.23
C CYS A 158 -12.80 -25.46 -0.31
N LEU A 159 -12.69 -24.17 -0.64
CA LEU A 159 -13.76 -23.50 -1.38
C LEU A 159 -13.63 -23.83 -2.88
N PRO A 160 -14.62 -24.47 -3.51
CA PRO A 160 -14.60 -24.72 -4.94
C PRO A 160 -14.49 -23.37 -5.68
N ALA A 161 -13.63 -23.32 -6.69
CA ALA A 161 -13.62 -22.21 -7.63
C ALA A 161 -14.97 -22.23 -8.36
N TYR A 162 -15.85 -21.29 -8.00
CA TYR A 162 -17.00 -20.93 -8.82
C TYR A 162 -16.55 -19.98 -9.92
#